data_AF-A0A2V3ING3-F1
#
_entry.id   AF-A0A2V3ING3-F1
#
_cell.length_a   1.000
_cell.length_b   1.000
_cell.length_c   1.000
_cell.angle_alpha   90.00
_cell.angle_beta   90.00
_cell.angle_gamma   90.00
#
_symmetry.space_group_name_H-M   'P 1'
#
loop_
_entity.id
_entity.type
_entity.pdbx_description
1 polymer ?
#
loop_
_entity_poly.entity_id
_entity_poly.type
_entity_poly.pdbx_seq_one_letter_code
_entity_poly.pdbx_strand_id
1 'polypeptide(L)'
;MASFKLPEIHDNPDGWGPPMDLAPKKFQDMPYAPFSKSDRLGRAADWTAYSNRYGRDQTDDSSLDFTVVDNKVIPRVGYGRGRGGFRGGFRGRGGRYSDRSGRDRDSGRRNGRGGRNAARGGRGGRGGYRPRWEDRRNIQREASVEVGTDWQILEEVSSNVLSKMSFNMRDQGEDIAKCGVVPFYDRSADRITPKNPKPLRVVDVVYPRITTTDDPVIRRIAGSGQGTVFATSSILAILMAASRSVQSWDIIVQRIGGKLFFDKREGSMADYITVSETSHDPPKDEKSLSGEEVVNSFQKLSAEATSINSNFIQNVVSKANLHKYPEENPFLDDIEGKPANVAYRYRKWSLGEDITVIARCEVDAVFAPTTEGEEPIPITIRALNEYFDPNSRQTTDWRGKLDTQRGAVLATEVKNNAAKLARWTAEAIMADSDRIKFGFVSRTRMNKNESHIILGTQMYKPRDFASQIAFNTNNMWGILKGIIDICYRSLKDGEKGVLMKDPNKPILRLYRVPDDVFESEESEEEEPENPQQLGLFM
;
A
#
# COMPACT_ATOMS: atom_id res chain seq x y z
N MET A 1 47.38 13.80 20.79
CA MET A 1 47.10 12.57 21.55
C MET A 1 45.61 12.51 21.76
N ALA A 2 44.93 11.48 21.27
CA ALA A 2 43.51 11.29 21.56
C ALA A 2 43.36 10.99 23.05
N SER A 3 42.50 11.73 23.76
CA SER A 3 42.24 11.50 25.18
C SER A 3 41.00 10.64 25.33
N PHE A 4 41.16 9.45 25.89
CA PHE A 4 40.04 8.62 26.32
C PHE A 4 39.91 8.74 27.84
N LYS A 5 38.72 9.13 28.30
CA LYS A 5 38.39 9.20 29.72
C LYS A 5 37.46 8.05 30.04
N LEU A 6 37.79 7.28 31.08
CA LEU A 6 36.96 6.17 31.52
C LEU A 6 35.55 6.66 31.86
N PRO A 7 34.49 5.95 31.40
CA PRO A 7 33.12 6.27 31.78
C PRO A 7 32.91 6.05 33.28
N GLU A 8 32.07 6.88 33.88
CA GLU A 8 31.67 6.74 35.29
C GLU A 8 30.71 5.54 35.40
N ILE A 9 31.12 4.50 36.13
CA ILE A 9 30.30 3.31 36.43
C ILE A 9 29.88 3.39 37.89
N HIS A 10 28.61 3.10 38.17
CA HIS A 10 28.06 3.09 39.52
C HIS A 10 28.06 1.68 40.08
N ASP A 11 28.71 1.49 41.23
CA ASP A 11 28.72 0.21 41.95
C ASP A 11 27.42 0.00 42.75
N ASN A 12 26.86 -1.20 42.66
CA ASN A 12 25.73 -1.64 43.47
C ASN A 12 26.15 -2.89 44.28
N PRO A 13 26.47 -2.76 45.57
CA PRO A 13 26.99 -3.87 46.38
C PRO A 13 25.92 -4.91 46.74
N ASP A 14 24.63 -4.54 46.70
CA ASP A 14 23.53 -5.38 47.17
C ASP A 14 22.77 -6.10 46.03
N GLY A 15 23.20 -5.94 44.78
CA GLY A 15 22.62 -6.67 43.65
C GLY A 15 23.01 -6.15 42.27
N TRP A 16 22.40 -6.73 41.25
CA TRP A 16 22.55 -6.28 39.86
C TRP A 16 21.46 -5.26 39.52
N GLY A 17 21.85 -4.04 39.13
CA GLY A 17 20.93 -2.96 38.73
C GLY A 17 21.33 -1.59 39.28
N PRO A 18 20.54 -0.54 39.01
CA PRO A 18 20.81 0.79 39.56
C PRO A 18 20.68 0.79 41.08
N PRO A 19 21.59 1.44 41.83
CA PRO A 19 21.43 1.66 43.27
C PRO A 19 20.12 2.40 43.55
N MET A 20 19.43 2.06 44.64
CA MET A 20 18.15 2.69 45.03
C MET A 20 18.28 4.21 45.20
N ASP A 21 19.46 4.69 45.57
CA ASP A 21 19.74 6.12 45.79
C ASP A 21 20.21 6.83 44.51
N LEU A 22 20.37 6.11 43.40
CA LEU A 22 20.85 6.65 42.13
C LEU A 22 19.67 7.15 41.27
N ALA A 23 19.04 8.24 41.69
CA ALA A 23 18.25 9.04 40.75
C ALA A 23 19.21 9.69 39.74
N PRO A 24 18.95 9.63 38.41
CA PRO A 24 19.80 10.31 37.44
C PRO A 24 19.89 11.80 37.81
N LYS A 25 21.12 12.35 37.92
CA LYS A 25 21.39 13.75 38.35
C LYS A 25 20.47 14.77 37.66
N LYS A 26 20.08 14.52 36.41
CA LYS A 26 19.17 15.35 35.61
C LYS A 26 17.77 15.54 36.22
N PHE A 27 17.30 14.61 37.05
CA PHE A 27 15.94 14.56 37.56
C PHE A 27 15.83 14.59 39.09
N GLN A 28 16.95 14.68 39.82
CA GLN A 28 16.98 14.59 41.28
C GLN A 28 16.21 15.73 41.98
N ASP A 29 16.24 16.94 41.40
CA ASP A 29 15.58 18.14 41.95
C ASP A 29 14.25 18.49 41.26
N MET A 30 13.67 17.55 40.50
CA MET A 30 12.43 17.76 39.73
C MET A 30 11.36 16.75 40.14
N PRO A 31 10.14 17.18 40.52
CA PRO A 31 9.02 16.26 40.72
C PRO A 31 8.77 15.47 39.44
N TYR A 32 8.86 14.14 39.53
CA TYR A 32 8.64 13.29 38.39
C TYR A 32 7.16 13.28 37.99
N ALA A 33 6.88 13.66 36.75
CA ALA A 33 5.57 13.51 36.12
C ALA A 33 5.76 12.88 34.73
N PRO A 34 5.14 11.72 34.44
CA PRO A 34 5.23 11.12 33.11
C PRO A 34 4.46 11.98 32.11
N PHE A 35 5.05 12.21 30.94
CA PHE A 35 4.41 12.95 29.85
C PHE A 35 4.80 12.38 28.49
N SER A 36 3.97 12.61 27.47
CA SER A 36 4.33 12.31 26.08
C SER A 36 4.58 13.58 25.29
N LYS A 37 5.68 13.62 24.54
CA LYS A 37 5.94 14.74 23.60
C LYS A 37 4.96 14.77 22.42
N SER A 38 4.22 13.69 22.19
CA SER A 38 3.17 13.62 21.16
C SER A 38 1.82 14.16 21.63
N ASP A 39 1.69 14.53 22.90
CA ASP A 39 0.45 15.09 23.42
C ASP A 39 0.16 16.46 22.80
N ARG A 40 -1.10 16.66 22.39
CA ARG A 40 -1.53 17.92 21.76
C ARG A 40 -1.48 19.07 22.77
N LEU A 41 -0.64 20.06 22.50
CA LEU A 41 -0.57 21.31 23.23
C LEU A 41 -1.69 22.29 22.80
N GLY A 42 -2.08 23.21 23.70
CA GLY A 42 -3.00 24.32 23.38
C GLY A 42 -4.42 24.22 23.96
N ARG A 43 -4.57 23.82 25.23
CA ARG A 43 -5.84 23.95 25.96
C ARG A 43 -5.89 25.29 26.71
N ALA A 44 -7.03 25.98 26.66
CA ALA A 44 -7.28 27.18 27.45
C ALA A 44 -8.13 26.83 28.68
N ALA A 45 -7.76 27.38 29.84
CA ALA A 45 -8.61 27.33 31.02
C ALA A 45 -9.60 28.51 30.94
N ASP A 46 -10.88 28.23 30.78
CA ASP A 46 -11.95 29.23 30.74
C ASP A 46 -12.95 28.95 31.87
N TRP A 47 -12.91 29.80 32.90
CA TRP A 47 -13.82 29.73 34.05
C TRP A 47 -15.22 30.29 33.73
N THR A 48 -15.44 30.83 32.53
CA THR A 48 -16.75 31.33 32.06
C THR A 48 -17.48 30.36 31.12
N ALA A 49 -16.79 29.31 30.66
CA ALA A 49 -17.34 28.29 29.78
C ALA A 49 -18.23 27.30 30.54
N TYR A 50 -19.45 27.09 30.04
CA TYR A 50 -20.33 26.04 30.56
C TYR A 50 -19.66 24.68 30.36
N SER A 51 -19.44 23.98 31.48
CA SER A 51 -18.82 22.66 31.56
C SER A 51 -19.45 21.68 30.56
N ASN A 52 -18.80 21.51 29.41
CA ASN A 52 -19.17 20.47 28.46
C ASN A 52 -18.10 19.38 28.49
N ARG A 53 -18.48 18.28 29.16
CA ARG A 53 -18.12 16.92 28.78
C ARG A 53 -16.65 16.50 28.86
N TYR A 54 -15.92 16.87 29.92
CA TYR A 54 -14.77 16.07 30.35
C TYR A 54 -14.71 16.03 31.88
N GLY A 55 -15.13 14.90 32.46
CA GLY A 55 -14.95 14.65 33.88
C GLY A 55 -13.56 14.07 34.14
N ARG A 56 -12.80 14.69 35.04
CA ARG A 56 -12.23 14.07 36.25
C ARG A 56 -11.42 15.13 37.02
N ASP A 57 -12.15 16.06 37.63
CA ASP A 57 -11.92 16.51 39.00
C ASP A 57 -13.15 17.32 39.40
N GLN A 58 -13.89 16.82 40.39
CA GLN A 58 -14.84 17.66 41.11
C GLN A 58 -13.99 18.50 42.06
N THR A 59 -13.64 19.71 41.65
CA THR A 59 -13.34 20.74 42.63
C THR A 59 -14.62 20.99 43.41
N ASP A 60 -14.58 20.67 44.70
CA ASP A 60 -15.62 20.95 45.69
C ASP A 60 -15.66 22.48 45.89
N ASP A 61 -16.28 23.17 44.94
CA ASP A 61 -16.24 24.62 44.87
C ASP A 61 -17.32 25.21 45.78
N SER A 62 -16.95 25.39 47.04
CA SER A 62 -17.70 26.13 48.07
C SER A 62 -17.80 27.64 47.79
N SER A 63 -17.34 28.13 46.63
CA SER A 63 -17.30 29.57 46.31
C SER A 63 -18.56 30.12 45.60
N LEU A 64 -19.57 29.30 45.32
CA LEU A 64 -20.84 29.76 44.72
C LEU A 64 -21.81 30.45 45.71
N ASP A 65 -21.46 30.54 47.00
CA ASP A 65 -22.31 31.13 48.06
C ASP A 65 -22.12 32.65 48.25
N PHE A 66 -21.32 33.30 47.41
CA PHE A 66 -21.15 34.76 47.46
C PHE A 66 -21.99 35.46 46.38
N THR A 67 -23.09 36.09 46.78
CA THR A 67 -23.87 36.98 45.91
C THR A 67 -23.35 38.41 45.96
N VAL A 68 -23.06 39.00 44.79
CA VAL A 68 -22.79 40.45 44.66
C VAL A 68 -24.12 41.20 44.79
N VAL A 69 -24.22 42.11 45.76
CA VAL A 69 -25.38 42.98 45.93
C VAL A 69 -25.31 44.10 44.90
N ASP A 70 -26.35 44.19 44.08
CA ASP A 70 -26.67 45.29 43.16
C ASP A 70 -25.86 45.36 41.85
N ASN A 71 -26.34 44.67 40.81
CA ASN A 71 -26.46 45.23 39.45
C ASN A 71 -27.26 44.31 38.52
N LYS A 72 -28.11 44.91 37.68
CA LYS A 72 -29.06 44.25 36.77
C LYS A 72 -28.43 43.12 35.94
N VAL A 73 -29.00 41.92 36.03
CA VAL A 73 -28.67 40.77 35.18
C VAL A 73 -28.96 41.12 33.71
N ILE A 74 -27.90 41.25 32.90
CA ILE A 74 -28.02 41.32 31.45
C ILE A 74 -28.16 39.88 30.93
N PRO A 75 -29.30 39.48 30.31
CA PRO A 75 -29.41 38.15 29.72
C PRO A 75 -28.43 38.02 28.55
N ARG A 76 -27.57 36.99 28.59
CA ARG A 76 -26.65 36.66 27.50
C ARG A 76 -27.44 36.30 26.24
N VAL A 77 -27.40 37.16 25.22
CA VAL A 77 -27.95 36.88 23.88
C VAL A 77 -27.07 35.81 23.23
N GLY A 78 -27.59 34.59 23.12
CA GLY A 78 -26.93 33.51 22.41
C GLY A 78 -26.83 33.82 20.92
N TYR A 79 -25.62 33.77 20.35
CA TYR A 79 -25.40 33.67 18.91
C TYR A 79 -25.86 32.29 18.42
N GLY A 80 -27.18 32.12 18.29
CA GLY A 80 -27.77 31.02 17.57
C GLY A 80 -27.56 31.21 16.07
N ARG A 81 -26.84 30.29 15.42
CA ARG A 81 -26.87 30.13 13.95
C ARG A 81 -28.30 29.77 13.55
N GLY A 82 -29.09 30.78 13.21
CA GLY A 82 -30.44 30.63 12.68
C GLY A 82 -30.44 30.02 11.28
N ARG A 83 -31.12 28.87 11.15
CA ARG A 83 -31.76 28.46 9.89
C ARG A 83 -32.85 29.49 9.58
N GLY A 84 -32.59 30.38 8.62
CA GLY A 84 -33.56 31.34 8.12
C GLY A 84 -34.55 30.69 7.16
N GLY A 85 -35.75 30.41 7.64
CA GLY A 85 -36.97 30.44 6.84
C GLY A 85 -37.72 31.75 7.08
N PHE A 86 -38.43 32.23 6.06
CA PHE A 86 -39.46 33.29 6.01
C PHE A 86 -39.08 34.75 5.62
N ARG A 87 -39.43 35.08 4.37
CA ARG A 87 -40.20 36.28 3.91
C ARG A 87 -41.22 35.71 2.89
N GLY A 88 -42.56 35.80 2.94
CA GLY A 88 -43.49 36.91 3.18
C GLY A 88 -43.49 37.88 1.98
N GLY A 89 -44.52 38.12 1.13
CA GLY A 89 -45.91 37.69 0.98
C GLY A 89 -46.58 38.46 -0.21
N PHE A 90 -47.83 38.09 -0.55
CA PHE A 90 -48.85 38.81 -1.39
C PHE A 90 -48.76 38.88 -2.94
N ARG A 91 -49.66 38.16 -3.63
CA ARG A 91 -50.86 38.68 -4.37
C ARG A 91 -51.60 37.50 -5.04
N GLY A 92 -52.93 37.47 -4.91
CA GLY A 92 -53.78 36.38 -5.41
C GLY A 92 -54.33 36.56 -6.82
N ARG A 93 -55.15 35.57 -7.24
CA ARG A 93 -56.40 35.65 -8.04
C ARG A 93 -56.48 34.60 -9.17
N GLY A 94 -57.54 33.78 -9.10
CA GLY A 94 -58.17 33.05 -10.23
C GLY A 94 -57.50 31.72 -10.58
N GLY A 95 -58.18 30.59 -10.76
CA GLY A 95 -59.61 30.31 -10.94
C GLY A 95 -59.82 28.79 -11.06
N ARG A 96 -61.06 28.37 -10.79
CA ARG A 96 -61.60 27.01 -10.84
C ARG A 96 -61.54 26.41 -12.25
N TYR A 97 -61.41 25.08 -12.35
CA TYR A 97 -62.21 24.13 -13.18
C TYR A 97 -61.78 22.72 -12.72
N SER A 98 -62.58 22.00 -11.92
CA SER A 98 -63.76 21.20 -12.29
C SER A 98 -63.42 19.98 -13.15
N ASP A 99 -63.38 18.82 -12.46
CA ASP A 99 -64.25 17.66 -12.74
C ASP A 99 -64.00 16.86 -14.05
N ARG A 100 -63.64 15.57 -13.91
CA ARG A 100 -64.54 14.46 -14.28
C ARG A 100 -63.93 13.06 -14.10
N SER A 101 -64.70 12.25 -13.37
CA SER A 101 -64.98 10.81 -13.53
C SER A 101 -63.83 9.80 -13.44
N GLY A 102 -63.92 8.70 -12.69
CA GLY A 102 -65.07 8.10 -12.02
C GLY A 102 -65.07 6.58 -12.19
N ARG A 103 -65.57 5.91 -11.15
CA ARG A 103 -65.94 4.47 -10.97
C ARG A 103 -64.83 3.52 -10.55
N ASP A 104 -64.82 3.02 -9.32
CA ASP A 104 -65.79 2.16 -8.58
C ASP A 104 -65.77 0.69 -8.97
N ARG A 105 -65.33 -0.16 -8.02
CA ARG A 105 -66.05 -1.29 -7.39
C ARG A 105 -65.03 -2.08 -6.55
N ASP A 106 -65.07 -2.10 -5.22
CA ASP A 106 -66.08 -2.56 -4.23
C ASP A 106 -65.74 -3.96 -3.67
N SER A 107 -66.09 -4.12 -2.37
CA SER A 107 -66.18 -5.32 -1.53
C SER A 107 -64.84 -5.89 -1.01
N GLY A 108 -64.49 -5.86 0.28
CA GLY A 108 -65.29 -5.98 1.53
C GLY A 108 -64.94 -7.33 2.19
N ARG A 109 -64.28 -7.40 3.37
CA ARG A 109 -64.83 -7.47 4.76
C ARG A 109 -63.63 -7.70 5.70
N ARG A 110 -63.32 -6.86 6.71
CA ARG A 110 -63.85 -6.74 8.09
C ARG A 110 -63.72 -7.96 9.02
N ASN A 111 -62.79 -7.85 9.99
CA ASN A 111 -62.98 -7.93 11.47
C ASN A 111 -61.58 -7.74 12.13
N GLY A 112 -61.30 -6.86 13.10
CA GLY A 112 -62.13 -5.99 13.93
C GLY A 112 -62.12 -6.43 15.41
N ARG A 113 -61.17 -5.92 16.21
CA ARG A 113 -61.15 -5.70 17.71
C ARG A 113 -59.70 -5.30 18.07
N GLY A 114 -59.32 -4.09 18.48
CA GLY A 114 -59.87 -3.17 19.49
C GLY A 114 -59.22 -3.49 20.86
N GLY A 115 -58.53 -2.64 21.61
CA GLY A 115 -58.11 -1.23 21.46
C GLY A 115 -57.37 -0.75 22.73
N ARG A 116 -56.77 0.44 22.63
CA ARG A 116 -56.52 1.48 23.68
C ARG A 116 -55.54 1.26 24.86
N ASN A 117 -54.64 2.25 24.94
CA ASN A 117 -54.07 2.93 26.11
C ASN A 117 -53.12 2.19 27.06
N ALA A 118 -51.84 2.58 27.05
CA ALA A 118 -51.18 3.18 28.23
C ALA A 118 -49.76 3.65 27.88
N ALA A 119 -49.56 4.97 27.93
CA ALA A 119 -48.26 5.57 28.11
C ALA A 119 -47.88 5.48 29.59
N ARG A 120 -46.75 4.84 29.93
CA ARG A 120 -45.81 5.27 31.00
C ARG A 120 -44.71 4.23 31.23
N GLY A 121 -43.47 4.71 31.20
CA GLY A 121 -42.39 4.26 32.09
C GLY A 121 -41.60 3.04 31.62
N GLY A 122 -40.37 3.26 31.19
CA GLY A 122 -39.42 2.18 30.92
C GLY A 122 -38.11 2.70 30.35
N ARG A 123 -37.32 3.36 31.20
CA ARG A 123 -35.89 3.60 30.96
C ARG A 123 -35.20 2.25 30.76
N GLY A 124 -34.41 2.12 29.69
CA GLY A 124 -33.45 1.04 29.55
C GLY A 124 -33.19 0.66 28.09
N GLY A 125 -31.96 0.84 27.63
CA GLY A 125 -31.46 0.12 26.45
C GLY A 125 -31.58 0.85 25.10
N ARG A 126 -31.19 2.12 25.00
CA ARG A 126 -30.72 2.62 23.70
C ARG A 126 -29.25 2.24 23.56
N GLY A 127 -29.04 1.13 22.85
CA GLY A 127 -27.73 0.67 22.40
C GLY A 127 -26.93 1.84 21.84
N GLY A 128 -25.69 1.93 22.32
CA GLY A 128 -24.74 2.96 21.94
C GLY A 128 -24.44 2.91 20.46
N TYR A 129 -25.18 3.70 19.68
CA TYR A 129 -24.74 4.11 18.35
C TYR A 129 -23.63 5.14 18.55
N ARG A 130 -22.41 4.65 18.83
CA ARG A 130 -21.21 5.48 18.77
C ARG A 130 -21.07 5.99 17.33
N PRO A 131 -20.98 7.31 17.08
CA PRO A 131 -20.77 7.83 15.73
C PRO A 131 -19.34 7.52 15.26
N ARG A 132 -19.12 6.32 14.70
CA ARG A 132 -17.85 5.87 14.08
C ARG A 132 -17.54 6.59 12.76
N TRP A 133 -18.08 7.79 12.56
CA TRP A 133 -17.91 8.61 11.35
C TRP A 133 -16.75 9.60 11.47
N GLU A 134 -16.37 10.00 12.68
CA GLU A 134 -15.31 11.00 12.90
C GLU A 134 -13.88 10.42 12.96
N ASP A 135 -13.69 9.16 13.39
CA ASP A 135 -12.37 8.51 13.39
C ASP A 135 -11.84 8.18 11.98
N ARG A 136 -12.68 8.24 10.95
CA ARG A 136 -12.38 7.75 9.59
C ARG A 136 -11.53 8.70 8.75
N ARG A 137 -11.31 9.93 9.20
CA ARG A 137 -10.49 10.93 8.48
C ARG A 137 -9.03 10.96 8.95
N ASN A 138 -8.66 10.10 9.90
CA ASN A 138 -7.36 10.16 10.58
C ASN A 138 -6.64 8.79 10.61
N ILE A 139 -6.77 7.96 9.57
CA ILE A 139 -5.80 6.86 9.38
C ILE A 139 -4.49 7.53 8.95
N GLN A 140 -3.62 7.79 9.94
CA GLN A 140 -2.29 8.29 9.72
C GLN A 140 -1.44 7.11 9.24
N ARG A 141 -1.08 7.13 7.95
CA ARG A 141 -0.21 6.11 7.37
C ARG A 141 1.25 6.41 7.66
N GLU A 142 2.03 5.36 7.78
CA GLU A 142 3.48 5.45 7.94
C GLU A 142 4.17 5.83 6.63
N ALA A 143 5.21 6.65 6.77
CA ALA A 143 6.10 6.99 5.68
C ALA A 143 6.99 5.78 5.38
N SER A 144 7.32 5.55 4.11
CA SER A 144 8.14 4.40 3.70
C SER A 144 9.62 4.56 4.07
N VAL A 145 10.05 5.81 4.27
CA VAL A 145 11.38 6.19 4.73
C VAL A 145 11.28 7.41 5.62
N GLU A 146 12.14 7.49 6.63
CA GLU A 146 12.30 8.68 7.47
C GLU A 146 13.08 9.74 6.70
N VAL A 147 12.53 10.95 6.65
CA VAL A 147 13.15 12.07 5.93
C VAL A 147 14.21 12.70 6.82
N GLY A 148 15.48 12.63 6.40
CA GLY A 148 16.60 13.26 7.09
C GLY A 148 16.47 14.79 7.17
N THR A 149 17.09 15.40 8.18
CA THR A 149 17.04 16.86 8.38
C THR A 149 17.79 17.65 7.31
N ASP A 150 18.72 16.99 6.63
CA ASP A 150 19.58 17.47 5.55
C ASP A 150 19.03 17.18 4.15
N TRP A 151 17.91 16.44 4.04
CA TRP A 151 17.26 16.19 2.77
C TRP A 151 16.65 17.47 2.21
N GLN A 152 16.97 17.78 0.95
CA GLN A 152 16.45 18.96 0.28
C GLN A 152 15.31 18.58 -0.66
N ILE A 153 14.14 19.21 -0.51
CA ILE A 153 13.05 19.07 -1.48
C ILE A 153 13.46 19.79 -2.77
N LEU A 154 13.52 19.06 -3.88
CA LEU A 154 13.79 19.62 -5.19
C LEU A 154 12.49 19.94 -5.94
N GLU A 155 11.54 18.99 -5.94
CA GLU A 155 10.29 19.10 -6.69
C GLU A 155 9.12 18.43 -5.93
N GLU A 156 7.92 18.95 -6.12
CA GLU A 156 6.67 18.38 -5.59
C GLU A 156 5.61 18.30 -6.69
N VAL A 157 5.09 17.10 -6.94
CA VAL A 157 4.10 16.83 -7.98
C VAL A 157 2.84 16.25 -7.36
N SER A 158 1.70 16.92 -7.55
CA SER A 158 0.41 16.38 -7.10
C SER A 158 -0.09 15.23 -7.98
N SER A 159 -0.85 14.30 -7.40
CA SER A 159 -1.49 13.21 -8.15
C SER A 159 -2.43 13.72 -9.26
N ASN A 160 -3.01 14.92 -9.10
CA ASN A 160 -3.83 15.57 -10.13
C ASN A 160 -3.04 16.00 -11.37
N VAL A 161 -1.76 16.32 -11.20
CA VAL A 161 -0.86 16.62 -12.32
C VAL A 161 -0.47 15.31 -12.99
N LEU A 162 -0.08 14.29 -12.21
CA LEU A 162 0.25 12.95 -12.73
C LEU A 162 -0.91 12.36 -13.55
N SER A 163 -2.16 12.49 -13.10
CA SER A 163 -3.34 11.96 -13.81
C SER A 163 -3.64 12.64 -15.14
N LYS A 164 -3.02 13.80 -15.42
CA LYS A 164 -3.21 14.57 -16.66
C LYS A 164 -2.05 14.43 -17.63
N MET A 165 -0.91 13.88 -17.19
CA MET A 165 0.22 13.60 -18.07
C MET A 165 -0.19 12.61 -19.15
N SER A 166 0.40 12.74 -20.33
CA SER A 166 0.10 11.84 -21.44
C SER A 166 1.29 11.80 -22.38
N PHE A 167 1.66 10.61 -22.81
CA PHE A 167 2.64 10.37 -23.85
C PHE A 167 2.14 9.24 -24.73
N ASN A 168 2.04 9.49 -26.04
CA ASN A 168 1.63 8.47 -26.99
C ASN A 168 2.84 7.65 -27.42
N MET A 169 2.92 6.41 -26.93
CA MET A 169 4.03 5.52 -27.25
C MET A 169 3.87 4.98 -28.68
N ARG A 170 4.77 5.41 -29.57
CA ARG A 170 4.74 5.02 -31.00
C ARG A 170 5.40 3.67 -31.24
N ASP A 171 6.49 3.42 -30.52
CA ASP A 171 7.32 2.23 -30.73
C ASP A 171 6.96 1.13 -29.74
N GLN A 172 6.96 -0.12 -30.21
CA GLN A 172 6.93 -1.28 -29.32
C GLN A 172 8.33 -1.47 -28.72
N GLY A 173 8.39 -1.97 -27.48
CA GLY A 173 9.68 -2.19 -26.82
C GLY A 173 10.52 -3.20 -27.58
N GLU A 174 11.79 -2.88 -27.82
CA GLU A 174 12.73 -3.74 -28.53
C GLU A 174 13.48 -4.62 -27.52
N ASP A 175 13.54 -5.93 -27.77
CA ASP A 175 14.33 -6.86 -26.94
C ASP A 175 15.82 -6.71 -27.27
N ILE A 176 16.64 -6.38 -26.26
CA ILE A 176 18.10 -6.28 -26.35
C ILE A 176 18.75 -7.62 -25.99
N ALA A 177 18.26 -8.24 -24.92
CA ALA A 177 18.77 -9.51 -24.41
C ALA A 177 17.63 -10.32 -23.75
N LYS A 178 17.71 -11.65 -23.88
CA LYS A 178 16.79 -12.61 -23.24
C LYS A 178 17.62 -13.61 -22.44
N CYS A 179 17.37 -13.69 -21.14
CA CYS A 179 18.16 -14.46 -20.19
C CYS A 179 17.28 -15.42 -19.39
N GLY A 180 17.88 -16.52 -18.91
CA GLY A 180 17.27 -17.43 -17.95
C GLY A 180 16.41 -18.54 -18.55
N VAL A 181 15.63 -19.19 -17.68
CA VAL A 181 14.86 -20.39 -18.00
C VAL A 181 13.42 -20.18 -17.55
N VAL A 182 12.48 -20.36 -18.47
CA VAL A 182 11.06 -20.12 -18.22
C VAL A 182 10.26 -21.42 -18.35
N PRO A 183 9.38 -21.75 -17.39
CA PRO A 183 8.56 -22.95 -17.47
C PRO A 183 7.36 -22.76 -18.41
N PHE A 184 6.86 -23.86 -18.98
CA PHE A 184 5.59 -23.83 -19.70
C PHE A 184 4.40 -23.76 -18.74
N TYR A 185 3.36 -23.00 -19.10
CA TYR A 185 2.13 -22.95 -18.31
C TYR A 185 1.38 -24.28 -18.32
N ASP A 186 0.93 -24.74 -17.15
CA ASP A 186 0.09 -25.93 -17.01
C ASP A 186 -1.39 -25.57 -17.18
N ARG A 187 -1.95 -25.89 -18.34
CA ARG A 187 -3.37 -25.68 -18.67
C ARG A 187 -4.34 -26.46 -17.77
N SER A 188 -3.88 -27.44 -17.00
CA SER A 188 -4.73 -28.11 -16.00
C SER A 188 -5.26 -27.13 -14.95
N ALA A 189 -4.52 -26.05 -14.67
CA ALA A 189 -4.93 -24.99 -13.74
C ALA A 189 -6.19 -24.21 -14.20
N ASP A 190 -6.55 -24.27 -15.49
CA ASP A 190 -7.76 -23.62 -16.02
C ASP A 190 -9.05 -24.35 -15.62
N ARG A 191 -8.93 -25.61 -15.18
CA ARG A 191 -10.06 -26.45 -14.75
C ARG A 191 -10.40 -26.27 -13.25
N ILE A 192 -9.61 -25.48 -12.52
CA ILE A 192 -9.86 -25.21 -11.10
C ILE A 192 -11.10 -24.32 -10.98
N THR A 193 -12.03 -24.72 -10.13
CA THR A 193 -13.28 -23.98 -9.86
C THR A 193 -13.54 -23.93 -8.36
N PRO A 194 -14.42 -23.04 -7.86
CA PRO A 194 -14.78 -23.00 -6.45
C PRO A 194 -15.39 -24.31 -5.94
N LYS A 195 -16.03 -25.09 -6.83
CA LYS A 195 -16.57 -26.42 -6.53
C LYS A 195 -15.52 -27.53 -6.53
N ASN A 196 -14.39 -27.32 -7.20
CA ASN A 196 -13.25 -28.23 -7.23
C ASN A 196 -11.95 -27.44 -7.00
N PRO A 197 -11.76 -26.90 -5.78
CA PRO A 197 -10.60 -26.07 -5.47
C PRO A 197 -9.35 -26.93 -5.32
N LYS A 198 -8.17 -26.34 -5.55
CA LYS A 198 -6.86 -27.01 -5.38
C LYS A 198 -6.11 -26.37 -4.21
N PRO A 199 -5.52 -27.13 -3.27
CA PRO A 199 -4.65 -26.57 -2.25
C PRO A 199 -3.46 -25.84 -2.88
N LEU A 200 -3.15 -24.63 -2.38
CA LEU A 200 -1.93 -23.93 -2.76
C LEU A 200 -0.76 -24.57 -2.02
N ARG A 201 0.16 -25.21 -2.74
CA ARG A 201 1.34 -25.83 -2.12
C ARG A 201 2.44 -24.80 -1.94
N VAL A 202 3.06 -24.76 -0.76
CA VAL A 202 4.27 -23.98 -0.56
C VAL A 202 5.40 -24.63 -1.35
N VAL A 203 6.12 -23.83 -2.13
CA VAL A 203 7.26 -24.28 -2.92
C VAL A 203 8.48 -23.50 -2.46
N ASP A 204 9.51 -24.23 -2.05
CA ASP A 204 10.78 -23.67 -1.61
C ASP A 204 11.62 -23.28 -2.84
N VAL A 205 11.41 -22.05 -3.30
CA VAL A 205 12.18 -21.40 -4.36
C VAL A 205 12.44 -19.94 -4.01
N VAL A 206 13.61 -19.46 -4.38
CA VAL A 206 14.03 -18.08 -4.14
C VAL A 206 13.85 -17.27 -5.42
N TYR A 207 13.13 -16.15 -5.29
CA TYR A 207 13.04 -15.14 -6.34
C TYR A 207 14.05 -14.05 -6.05
N PRO A 208 15.09 -13.86 -6.89
CA PRO A 208 16.08 -12.83 -6.65
C PRO A 208 15.44 -11.44 -6.79
N ARG A 209 15.66 -10.58 -5.79
CA ARG A 209 15.10 -9.22 -5.75
C ARG A 209 16.14 -8.14 -6.10
N ILE A 210 17.05 -8.46 -7.01
CA ILE A 210 18.16 -7.59 -7.42
C ILE A 210 17.65 -6.26 -7.98
N THR A 211 18.23 -5.14 -7.51
CA THR A 211 17.94 -3.79 -8.00
C THR A 211 18.65 -3.51 -9.34
N THR A 212 18.57 -2.29 -9.85
CA THR A 212 19.05 -1.91 -11.18
C THR A 212 20.57 -1.82 -11.26
N THR A 213 21.23 -1.19 -10.28
CA THR A 213 22.69 -1.01 -10.28
C THR A 213 23.47 -2.30 -10.10
N ASP A 214 22.90 -3.24 -9.35
CA ASP A 214 23.55 -4.52 -9.03
C ASP A 214 23.49 -5.48 -10.23
N ASP A 215 22.55 -5.25 -11.14
CA ASP A 215 22.34 -6.06 -12.33
C ASP A 215 23.53 -5.98 -13.31
N PRO A 216 24.26 -7.09 -13.54
CA PRO A 216 25.45 -7.09 -14.39
C PRO A 216 25.12 -6.86 -15.87
N VAL A 217 23.92 -7.25 -16.32
CA VAL A 217 23.48 -7.05 -17.70
C VAL A 217 23.13 -5.59 -17.93
N ILE A 218 22.45 -4.94 -16.98
CA ILE A 218 22.20 -3.49 -17.03
C ILE A 218 23.51 -2.72 -17.03
N ARG A 219 24.48 -3.06 -16.17
CA ARG A 219 25.81 -2.43 -16.16
C ARG A 219 26.52 -2.55 -17.51
N ARG A 220 26.48 -3.73 -18.12
CA ARG A 220 27.04 -3.98 -19.47
C ARG A 220 26.37 -3.11 -20.55
N ILE A 221 25.04 -3.02 -20.54
CA ILE A 221 24.27 -2.21 -21.51
C ILE A 221 24.47 -0.71 -21.27
N ALA A 222 24.58 -0.29 -20.01
CA ALA A 222 24.91 1.08 -19.67
C ALA A 222 26.30 1.46 -20.16
N GLY A 223 27.29 0.57 -20.03
CA GLY A 223 28.65 0.76 -20.54
C GLY A 223 28.73 0.90 -22.06
N SER A 224 27.85 0.23 -22.82
CA SER A 224 27.81 0.33 -24.28
C SER A 224 27.13 1.61 -24.82
N GLY A 225 26.53 2.42 -23.94
CA GLY A 225 25.92 3.70 -24.31
C GLY A 225 24.56 3.58 -25.02
N GLN A 226 23.89 2.43 -24.92
CA GLN A 226 22.62 2.17 -25.62
C GLN A 226 21.37 2.78 -24.96
N GLY A 227 21.49 3.38 -23.77
CA GLY A 227 20.38 3.95 -23.02
C GLY A 227 20.79 5.14 -22.15
N THR A 228 19.80 5.95 -21.81
CA THR A 228 19.96 7.11 -20.92
C THR A 228 19.30 6.89 -19.56
N VAL A 229 18.30 6.01 -19.47
CA VAL A 229 17.60 5.67 -18.23
C VAL A 229 17.58 4.17 -18.03
N PHE A 230 17.90 3.71 -16.82
CA PHE A 230 17.96 2.29 -16.46
C PHE A 230 17.11 2.00 -15.24
N ALA A 231 16.34 0.91 -15.28
CA ALA A 231 15.48 0.47 -14.18
C ALA A 231 15.13 -1.02 -14.28
N THR A 232 14.40 -1.54 -13.30
CA THR A 232 13.64 -2.80 -13.44
C THR A 232 12.16 -2.50 -13.75
N SER A 233 11.44 -3.44 -14.36
CA SER A 233 10.03 -3.26 -14.69
C SER A 233 9.15 -3.05 -13.47
N SER A 234 9.50 -3.65 -12.32
CA SER A 234 8.77 -3.45 -11.06
C SER A 234 8.90 -2.02 -10.55
N ILE A 235 10.11 -1.43 -10.60
CA ILE A 235 10.36 -0.03 -10.26
C ILE A 235 9.59 0.89 -11.22
N LEU A 236 9.69 0.66 -12.54
CA LEU A 236 8.95 1.47 -13.51
C LEU A 236 7.43 1.36 -13.33
N ALA A 237 6.91 0.17 -13.00
CA ALA A 237 5.50 -0.03 -12.76
C ALA A 237 4.99 0.76 -11.54
N ILE A 238 5.80 0.90 -10.49
CA ILE A 238 5.49 1.77 -9.34
C ILE A 238 5.34 3.23 -9.78
N LEU A 239 6.29 3.74 -10.57
CA LEU A 239 6.27 5.11 -11.09
C LEU A 239 5.06 5.35 -12.02
N MET A 240 4.85 4.43 -12.96
CA MET A 240 3.74 4.45 -13.92
C MET A 240 2.36 4.43 -13.25
N ALA A 241 2.23 3.75 -12.11
CA ALA A 241 0.99 3.64 -11.34
C ALA A 241 0.92 4.63 -10.16
N ALA A 242 1.84 5.59 -10.06
CA ALA A 242 1.97 6.50 -8.92
C ALA A 242 0.69 7.28 -8.59
N SER A 243 -0.11 7.64 -9.61
CA SER A 243 -1.37 8.38 -9.45
C SER A 243 -2.47 7.58 -8.74
N ARG A 244 -2.36 6.24 -8.70
CA ARG A 244 -3.32 5.33 -8.06
C ARG A 244 -2.88 4.85 -6.69
N SER A 245 -1.60 5.02 -6.34
CA SER A 245 -1.06 4.56 -5.07
C SER A 245 -1.49 5.50 -3.93
N VAL A 246 -1.86 4.88 -2.82
CA VAL A 246 -2.26 5.54 -1.58
C VAL A 246 -1.18 5.36 -0.52
N GLN A 247 -0.57 4.17 -0.46
CA GLN A 247 0.50 3.87 0.50
C GLN A 247 1.80 4.56 0.11
N SER A 248 2.62 4.87 1.12
CA SER A 248 3.94 5.44 0.90
C SER A 248 4.86 4.40 0.26
N TRP A 249 5.68 4.85 -0.67
CA TRP A 249 6.78 4.10 -1.25
C TRP A 249 7.88 5.09 -1.63
N ASP A 250 9.10 4.59 -1.73
CA ASP A 250 10.28 5.35 -2.12
C ASP A 250 11.10 4.60 -3.18
N ILE A 251 11.68 5.36 -4.11
CA ILE A 251 12.56 4.89 -5.18
C ILE A 251 13.79 5.80 -5.18
N ILE A 252 14.97 5.20 -5.15
CA ILE A 252 16.25 5.91 -5.28
C ILE A 252 16.46 6.24 -6.75
N VAL A 253 16.94 7.45 -7.02
CA VAL A 253 17.36 7.86 -8.37
C VAL A 253 18.77 8.44 -8.30
N GLN A 254 19.67 7.94 -9.14
CA GLN A 254 21.05 8.42 -9.22
C GLN A 254 21.32 8.92 -10.63
N ARG A 255 21.90 10.12 -10.74
CA ARG A 255 22.36 10.65 -12.03
C ARG A 255 23.87 10.50 -12.13
N ILE A 256 24.34 9.62 -13.01
CA ILE A 256 25.77 9.32 -13.17
C ILE A 256 26.14 9.32 -14.65
N GLY A 257 27.12 10.15 -15.04
CA GLY A 257 27.59 10.22 -16.42
C GLY A 257 26.49 10.61 -17.41
N GLY A 258 25.57 11.48 -16.99
CA GLY A 258 24.41 11.91 -17.78
C GLY A 258 23.28 10.87 -17.88
N LYS A 259 23.39 9.73 -17.18
CA LYS A 259 22.39 8.65 -17.17
C LYS A 259 21.64 8.62 -15.85
N LEU A 260 20.38 8.18 -15.86
CA LEU A 260 19.60 7.95 -14.65
C LEU A 260 19.49 6.46 -14.35
N PHE A 261 19.74 6.10 -13.09
CA PHE A 261 19.51 4.76 -12.55
C PHE A 261 18.42 4.86 -11.49
N PHE A 262 17.36 4.07 -11.63
CA PHE A 262 16.30 3.97 -10.64
C PHE A 262 16.45 2.68 -9.85
N ASP A 263 16.64 2.80 -8.54
CA ASP A 263 16.89 1.71 -7.62
C ASP A 263 15.84 1.66 -6.50
N LYS A 264 15.76 0.51 -5.85
CA LYS A 264 14.95 0.28 -4.65
C LYS A 264 15.87 -0.11 -3.52
N ARG A 265 15.48 0.22 -2.27
CA ARG A 265 16.19 -0.27 -1.09
C ARG A 265 15.85 -1.73 -0.86
N GLU A 266 16.83 -2.47 -0.34
CA GLU A 266 16.60 -3.81 0.16
C GLU A 266 15.56 -3.79 1.30
N GLY A 267 14.68 -4.79 1.31
CA GLY A 267 13.60 -4.89 2.30
C GLY A 267 12.50 -3.82 2.18
N SER A 268 12.56 -2.91 1.20
CA SER A 268 11.54 -1.88 1.03
C SER A 268 10.17 -2.47 0.65
N MET A 269 9.11 -1.72 0.94
CA MET A 269 7.74 -2.08 0.55
C MET A 269 7.52 -2.12 -0.98
N ALA A 270 8.50 -1.69 -1.79
CA ALA A 270 8.47 -1.83 -3.24
C ALA A 270 8.40 -3.30 -3.70
N ASP A 271 8.97 -4.22 -2.90
CA ASP A 271 8.98 -5.66 -3.20
C ASP A 271 7.75 -6.41 -2.69
N TYR A 272 6.89 -5.72 -1.94
CA TYR A 272 5.72 -6.33 -1.32
C TYR A 272 4.44 -5.97 -2.08
N ILE A 273 3.54 -6.94 -2.16
CA ILE A 273 2.28 -6.81 -2.88
C ILE A 273 1.24 -6.19 -1.94
N THR A 274 0.76 -5.00 -2.26
CA THR A 274 -0.22 -4.33 -1.41
C THR A 274 -1.60 -5.03 -1.43
N VAL A 275 -2.31 -4.99 -0.30
CA VAL A 275 -3.63 -5.63 -0.17
C VAL A 275 -4.64 -4.59 0.29
N SER A 276 -5.73 -4.46 -0.47
CA SER A 276 -6.83 -3.53 -0.17
C SER A 276 -6.40 -2.07 0.03
N GLU A 277 -5.30 -1.66 -0.61
CA GLU A 277 -4.71 -0.31 -0.51
C GLU A 277 -5.69 0.80 -0.87
N THR A 278 -6.51 0.60 -1.90
CA THR A 278 -7.45 1.61 -2.41
C THR A 278 -8.89 1.32 -1.99
N SER A 279 -9.08 0.41 -1.03
CA SER A 279 -10.41 0.11 -0.51
C SER A 279 -10.97 1.31 0.28
N HIS A 280 -12.27 1.27 0.54
CA HIS A 280 -12.91 2.29 1.38
C HIS A 280 -12.46 2.20 2.85
N ASP A 281 -12.01 1.03 3.29
CA ASP A 281 -11.58 0.71 4.66
C ASP A 281 -10.27 -0.08 4.56
N PRO A 282 -9.14 0.60 4.30
CA PRO A 282 -7.88 -0.07 4.04
C PRO A 282 -7.32 -0.71 5.34
N PRO A 283 -6.52 -1.78 5.23
CA PRO A 283 -5.81 -2.35 6.37
C PRO A 283 -4.98 -1.29 7.09
N LYS A 284 -4.99 -1.36 8.42
CA LYS A 284 -4.21 -0.46 9.26
C LYS A 284 -2.76 -0.94 9.38
N ASP A 285 -1.87 0.00 9.70
CA ASP A 285 -0.48 -0.32 9.99
C ASP A 285 -0.34 -1.13 11.28
N GLU A 286 0.62 -2.05 11.30
CA GLU A 286 0.86 -2.99 12.39
C GLU A 286 1.02 -2.30 13.76
N LYS A 287 1.73 -1.17 13.82
CA LYS A 287 1.94 -0.41 15.06
C LYS A 287 0.66 0.15 15.67
N SER A 288 -0.41 0.26 14.88
CA SER A 288 -1.72 0.76 15.32
C SER A 288 -2.67 -0.35 15.78
N LEU A 289 -2.21 -1.61 15.76
CA LEU A 289 -2.99 -2.80 16.06
C LEU A 289 -2.39 -3.57 17.25
N SER A 290 -3.20 -4.39 17.91
CA SER A 290 -2.76 -5.25 19.01
C SER A 290 -3.50 -6.58 19.00
N GLY A 291 -2.84 -7.64 19.47
CA GLY A 291 -3.45 -8.97 19.59
C GLY A 291 -3.81 -9.59 18.24
N GLU A 292 -4.99 -10.21 18.15
CA GLU A 292 -5.43 -10.97 16.98
C GLU A 292 -5.67 -10.10 15.73
N GLU A 293 -5.80 -8.78 15.86
CA GLU A 293 -5.98 -7.88 14.70
C GLU A 293 -4.70 -7.74 13.87
N VAL A 294 -3.52 -8.00 14.45
CA VAL A 294 -2.20 -7.83 13.80
C VAL A 294 -2.05 -8.72 12.57
N VAL A 295 -2.70 -9.89 12.54
CA VAL A 295 -2.65 -10.82 11.38
C VAL A 295 -3.18 -10.18 10.09
N ASN A 296 -4.04 -9.18 10.23
CA ASN A 296 -4.62 -8.43 9.12
C ASN A 296 -4.05 -7.00 9.05
N SER A 297 -2.88 -6.75 9.62
CA SER A 297 -2.14 -5.50 9.38
C SER A 297 -1.74 -5.39 7.91
N PHE A 298 -1.51 -4.16 7.46
CA PHE A 298 -1.05 -3.90 6.09
C PHE A 298 0.25 -4.65 5.77
N GLN A 299 1.21 -4.66 6.70
CA GLN A 299 2.51 -5.32 6.55
C GLN A 299 2.36 -6.84 6.47
N LYS A 300 1.60 -7.46 7.39
CA LYS A 300 1.39 -8.92 7.41
C LYS A 300 0.60 -9.41 6.19
N LEU A 301 -0.44 -8.67 5.77
CA LEU A 301 -1.18 -9.00 4.56
C LEU A 301 -0.34 -8.85 3.30
N SER A 302 0.56 -7.86 3.25
CA SER A 302 1.44 -7.68 2.09
C SER A 302 2.49 -8.79 2.00
N ALA A 303 3.08 -9.20 3.13
CA ALA A 303 3.97 -10.36 3.18
C ALA A 303 3.27 -11.66 2.78
N GLU A 304 2.06 -11.90 3.29
CA GLU A 304 1.23 -13.05 2.91
C GLU A 304 0.90 -13.02 1.41
N ALA A 305 0.47 -11.88 0.86
CA ALA A 305 0.14 -11.75 -0.56
C ALA A 305 1.35 -12.01 -1.47
N THR A 306 2.53 -11.52 -1.09
CA THR A 306 3.77 -11.81 -1.83
C THR A 306 4.09 -13.30 -1.81
N SER A 307 3.99 -13.97 -0.66
CA SER A 307 4.18 -15.42 -0.56
C SER A 307 3.15 -16.21 -1.38
N ILE A 308 1.87 -15.82 -1.31
CA ILE A 308 0.80 -16.41 -2.13
C ILE A 308 1.13 -16.29 -3.62
N ASN A 309 1.59 -15.12 -4.07
CA ASN A 309 1.90 -14.87 -5.47
C ASN A 309 3.03 -15.77 -5.97
N SER A 310 4.16 -15.81 -5.26
CA SER A 310 5.29 -16.68 -5.59
C SER A 310 4.89 -18.15 -5.62
N ASN A 311 4.15 -18.62 -4.60
CA ASN A 311 3.67 -19.99 -4.55
C ASN A 311 2.69 -20.29 -5.69
N PHE A 312 1.78 -19.38 -6.00
CA PHE A 312 0.78 -19.58 -7.05
C PHE A 312 1.43 -19.77 -8.41
N ILE A 313 2.42 -18.93 -8.76
CA ILE A 313 3.19 -19.06 -10.00
C ILE A 313 3.75 -20.47 -10.13
N GLN A 314 4.45 -20.97 -9.09
CA GLN A 314 5.04 -22.31 -9.10
C GLN A 314 4.02 -23.47 -9.12
N ASN A 315 2.77 -23.23 -8.70
CA ASN A 315 1.71 -24.25 -8.69
C ASN A 315 0.98 -24.41 -10.03
N VAL A 316 1.14 -23.46 -10.95
CA VAL A 316 0.43 -23.43 -12.25
C VAL A 316 1.36 -23.52 -13.46
N VAL A 317 2.63 -23.84 -13.23
CA VAL A 317 3.64 -24.05 -14.27
C VAL A 317 4.16 -25.48 -14.26
N SER A 318 4.66 -25.93 -15.41
CA SER A 318 5.29 -27.23 -15.55
C SER A 318 6.63 -27.26 -14.84
N LYS A 319 6.88 -28.34 -14.09
CA LYS A 319 8.17 -28.59 -13.42
C LYS A 319 9.19 -29.30 -14.31
N ALA A 320 8.73 -29.91 -15.40
CA ALA A 320 9.54 -30.74 -16.28
C ALA A 320 9.81 -30.07 -17.62
N ASN A 321 8.80 -29.41 -18.19
CA ASN A 321 8.92 -28.75 -19.48
C ASN A 321 9.36 -27.31 -19.28
N LEU A 322 10.59 -27.01 -19.69
CA LEU A 322 11.22 -25.70 -19.56
C LEU A 322 11.67 -25.22 -20.94
N HIS A 323 11.62 -23.92 -21.16
CA HIS A 323 12.22 -23.25 -22.30
C HIS A 323 13.43 -22.44 -21.83
N LYS A 324 14.56 -22.61 -22.51
CA LYS A 324 15.81 -21.89 -22.21
C LYS A 324 15.98 -20.74 -23.19
N TYR A 325 16.24 -19.55 -22.68
CA TYR A 325 16.63 -18.42 -23.51
C TYR A 325 18.12 -18.47 -23.87
N PRO A 326 18.59 -17.64 -24.83
CA PRO A 326 19.98 -17.66 -25.30
C PRO A 326 21.03 -17.43 -24.21
N GLU A 327 20.78 -16.51 -23.28
CA GLU A 327 21.68 -16.23 -22.16
C GLU A 327 21.20 -16.94 -20.88
N GLU A 328 22.14 -17.34 -20.01
CA GLU A 328 21.82 -17.94 -18.71
C GLU A 328 21.23 -16.90 -17.74
N ASN A 329 20.72 -17.36 -16.58
CA ASN A 329 20.24 -16.44 -15.56
C ASN A 329 21.45 -15.69 -14.95
N PRO A 330 21.49 -14.35 -15.04
CA PRO A 330 22.66 -13.57 -14.62
C PRO A 330 22.84 -13.45 -13.11
N PHE A 331 21.90 -13.99 -12.30
CA PHE A 331 21.89 -13.87 -10.84
C PHE A 331 22.06 -15.22 -10.13
N LEU A 332 22.52 -16.27 -10.82
CA LEU A 332 22.63 -17.59 -10.20
C LEU A 332 23.60 -17.62 -9.02
N ASP A 333 24.70 -16.86 -9.13
CA ASP A 333 25.73 -16.80 -8.10
C ASP A 333 25.28 -15.99 -6.87
N ASP A 334 24.28 -15.11 -7.02
CA ASP A 334 23.74 -14.25 -5.95
C ASP A 334 22.61 -14.93 -5.15
N ILE A 335 22.25 -16.18 -5.47
CA ILE A 335 21.10 -16.86 -4.87
C ILE A 335 21.54 -17.98 -3.93
N GLU A 336 21.32 -17.77 -2.64
CA GLU A 336 21.38 -18.83 -1.65
C GLU A 336 20.12 -19.71 -1.72
N GLY A 337 20.28 -20.93 -2.22
CA GLY A 337 19.20 -21.93 -2.30
C GLY A 337 18.74 -22.22 -3.73
N LYS A 338 17.50 -22.70 -3.89
CA LYS A 338 16.99 -23.10 -5.20
C LYS A 338 16.39 -21.90 -5.93
N PRO A 339 16.98 -21.42 -7.04
CA PRO A 339 16.42 -20.31 -7.79
C PRO A 339 15.09 -20.69 -8.44
N ALA A 340 14.15 -19.75 -8.46
CA ALA A 340 12.95 -19.89 -9.27
C ALA A 340 13.30 -19.87 -10.76
N ASN A 341 12.63 -20.73 -11.55
CA ASN A 341 12.72 -20.64 -13.00
C ASN A 341 11.96 -19.39 -13.47
N VAL A 342 12.71 -18.35 -13.77
CA VAL A 342 12.22 -17.08 -14.33
C VAL A 342 13.12 -16.69 -15.49
N ALA A 343 12.53 -16.01 -16.48
CA ALA A 343 13.28 -15.40 -17.55
C ALA A 343 13.25 -13.88 -17.45
N TYR A 344 14.34 -13.27 -17.89
CA TYR A 344 14.51 -11.83 -17.94
C TYR A 344 14.60 -11.37 -19.39
N ARG A 345 13.87 -10.31 -19.73
CA ARG A 345 13.98 -9.63 -21.02
C ARG A 345 14.42 -8.21 -20.79
N TYR A 346 15.58 -7.84 -21.33
CA TYR A 346 16.08 -6.47 -21.28
C TYR A 346 15.56 -5.74 -22.49
N ARG A 347 14.79 -4.67 -22.27
CA ARG A 347 14.03 -4.02 -23.33
C ARG A 347 14.27 -2.54 -23.38
N LYS A 348 14.20 -2.00 -24.60
CA LYS A 348 14.45 -0.60 -24.91
C LYS A 348 13.18 0.09 -25.38
N TRP A 349 12.96 1.31 -24.89
CA TRP A 349 11.89 2.20 -25.34
C TRP A 349 12.42 3.61 -25.56
N SER A 350 12.00 4.26 -26.64
CA SER A 350 12.24 5.69 -26.87
C SER A 350 11.06 6.50 -26.33
N LEU A 351 11.34 7.44 -25.42
CA LEU A 351 10.37 8.40 -24.89
C LEU A 351 10.62 9.81 -25.45
N GLY A 352 11.02 9.90 -26.72
CA GLY A 352 11.44 11.13 -27.38
C GLY A 352 12.84 11.01 -27.96
N GLU A 353 13.40 12.12 -28.46
CA GLU A 353 14.70 12.11 -29.13
C GLU A 353 15.86 11.82 -28.15
N ASP A 354 15.77 12.32 -26.91
CA ASP A 354 16.89 12.26 -25.94
C ASP A 354 16.73 11.18 -24.86
N ILE A 355 15.54 10.59 -24.71
CA ILE A 355 15.24 9.66 -23.61
C ILE A 355 15.07 8.25 -24.15
N THR A 356 16.02 7.39 -23.82
CA THR A 356 15.97 5.96 -24.11
C THR A 356 15.97 5.20 -22.79
N VAL A 357 14.83 4.59 -22.48
CA VAL A 357 14.63 3.79 -21.27
C VAL A 357 14.98 2.34 -21.56
N ILE A 358 15.82 1.78 -20.70
CA ILE A 358 16.15 0.35 -20.70
C ILE A 358 15.67 -0.24 -19.38
N ALA A 359 14.91 -1.31 -19.46
CA ALA A 359 14.45 -2.01 -18.27
C ALA A 359 14.58 -3.52 -18.36
N ARG A 360 14.92 -4.16 -17.22
CA ARG A 360 14.76 -5.60 -17.04
C ARG A 360 13.30 -5.92 -16.77
N CYS A 361 12.67 -6.67 -17.68
CA CYS A 361 11.33 -7.24 -17.51
C CYS A 361 11.42 -8.71 -17.13
N GLU A 362 10.40 -9.20 -16.43
CA GLU A 362 10.30 -10.60 -16.01
C GLU A 362 9.19 -11.33 -16.77
N VAL A 363 9.44 -12.60 -17.08
CA VAL A 363 8.46 -13.50 -17.70
C VAL A 363 8.31 -14.73 -16.82
N ASP A 364 7.10 -14.94 -16.29
CA ASP A 364 6.81 -16.00 -15.31
C ASP A 364 6.65 -17.38 -15.98
N ALA A 365 6.06 -17.41 -17.18
CA ALA A 365 5.83 -18.64 -17.93
C ALA A 365 5.66 -18.37 -19.43
N VAL A 366 5.62 -19.44 -20.22
CA VAL A 366 5.30 -19.40 -21.65
C VAL A 366 4.20 -20.39 -22.01
N PHE A 367 3.40 -20.09 -23.03
CA PHE A 367 2.59 -21.12 -23.69
C PHE A 367 3.44 -21.89 -24.70
N ALA A 368 3.15 -23.19 -24.83
CA ALA A 368 3.70 -23.98 -25.92
C ALA A 368 3.31 -23.35 -27.27
N PRO A 369 4.25 -23.26 -28.22
CA PRO A 369 3.96 -22.77 -29.56
C PRO A 369 2.91 -23.67 -30.23
N THR A 370 2.09 -23.08 -31.10
CA THR A 370 1.04 -23.84 -31.82
C THR A 370 1.63 -24.52 -33.06
N THR A 371 2.64 -23.90 -33.65
CA THR A 371 3.38 -24.41 -34.81
C THR A 371 4.81 -24.78 -34.39
N GLU A 372 5.33 -25.88 -34.94
CA GLU A 372 6.72 -26.28 -34.73
C GLU A 372 7.67 -25.23 -35.34
N GLY A 373 8.62 -24.73 -34.54
CA GLY A 373 9.57 -23.68 -34.94
C GLY A 373 9.22 -22.25 -34.52
N GLU A 374 8.03 -21.99 -33.96
CA GLU A 374 7.69 -20.69 -33.39
C GLU A 374 8.26 -20.51 -31.97
N GLU A 375 8.60 -19.26 -31.59
CA GLU A 375 8.99 -18.95 -30.22
C GLU A 375 7.81 -19.17 -29.25
N PRO A 376 8.06 -19.69 -28.03
CA PRO A 376 7.04 -19.77 -27.00
C PRO A 376 6.48 -18.39 -26.63
N ILE A 377 5.17 -18.36 -26.40
CA ILE A 377 4.44 -17.11 -26.20
C ILE A 377 4.52 -16.70 -24.71
N PRO A 378 5.11 -15.54 -24.35
CA PRO A 378 5.29 -15.12 -22.96
C PRO A 378 3.96 -14.79 -22.28
N ILE A 379 3.86 -15.14 -21.00
CA ILE A 379 2.74 -14.78 -20.14
C ILE A 379 3.21 -14.26 -18.78
N THR A 380 2.44 -13.33 -18.22
CA THR A 380 2.57 -12.88 -16.84
C THR A 380 1.53 -13.59 -15.97
N ILE A 381 1.93 -14.08 -14.79
CA ILE A 381 1.09 -14.78 -13.83
C ILE A 381 1.11 -14.01 -12.51
N ARG A 382 -0.08 -13.69 -11.98
CA ARG A 382 -0.26 -13.00 -10.70
C ARG A 382 -1.39 -13.64 -9.90
N ALA A 383 -1.37 -13.49 -8.57
CA ALA A 383 -2.39 -14.03 -7.68
C ALA A 383 -3.12 -12.93 -6.92
N LEU A 384 -4.43 -12.84 -7.11
CA LEU A 384 -5.32 -12.10 -6.22
C LEU A 384 -5.59 -12.95 -4.98
N ASN A 385 -5.63 -12.29 -3.82
CA ASN A 385 -5.80 -12.94 -2.53
C ASN A 385 -7.03 -12.39 -1.78
N GLU A 386 -7.84 -13.31 -1.25
CA GLU A 386 -8.97 -13.02 -0.35
C GLU A 386 -8.53 -13.30 1.10
N TYR A 387 -8.76 -12.32 1.98
CA TYR A 387 -8.64 -12.45 3.42
C TYR A 387 -9.96 -12.04 4.08
N PHE A 388 -10.15 -12.45 5.33
CA PHE A 388 -11.31 -12.06 6.12
C PHE A 388 -10.93 -11.00 7.14
N ASP A 389 -11.65 -9.90 7.12
CA ASP A 389 -11.64 -8.91 8.18
C ASP A 389 -13.00 -8.93 8.90
N PRO A 390 -13.05 -9.34 10.19
CA PRO A 390 -14.28 -9.34 10.98
C PRO A 390 -14.95 -7.97 11.07
N ASN A 391 -14.17 -6.89 10.93
CA ASN A 391 -14.63 -5.51 11.01
C ASN A 391 -15.07 -4.93 9.65
N SER A 392 -14.69 -5.59 8.55
CA SER A 392 -15.02 -5.13 7.20
C SER A 392 -16.47 -5.43 6.85
N ARG A 393 -17.16 -4.40 6.35
CA ARG A 393 -18.51 -4.53 5.79
C ARG A 393 -18.52 -5.14 4.39
N GLN A 394 -17.35 -5.40 3.80
CA GLN A 394 -17.18 -5.88 2.44
C GLN A 394 -16.48 -7.24 2.46
N THR A 395 -17.14 -8.28 2.97
CA THR A 395 -16.71 -9.65 2.74
C THR A 395 -17.23 -10.11 1.38
N THR A 396 -16.38 -10.06 0.36
CA THR A 396 -16.70 -10.61 -0.95
C THR A 396 -16.52 -12.12 -0.88
N ASP A 397 -17.56 -12.90 -0.59
CA ASP A 397 -17.43 -14.37 -0.59
C ASP A 397 -17.07 -14.91 -1.98
N TRP A 398 -15.79 -15.22 -2.22
CA TRP A 398 -15.32 -15.73 -3.50
C TRP A 398 -15.82 -17.15 -3.78
N ARG A 399 -15.97 -17.99 -2.75
CA ARG A 399 -16.42 -19.39 -2.91
C ARG A 399 -17.82 -19.47 -3.50
N GLY A 400 -18.73 -18.60 -3.04
CA GLY A 400 -20.10 -18.53 -3.55
C GLY A 400 -20.26 -17.74 -4.86
N LYS A 401 -19.35 -16.80 -5.16
CA LYS A 401 -19.54 -15.82 -6.25
C LYS A 401 -18.68 -16.00 -7.48
N LEU A 402 -17.55 -16.71 -7.39
CA LEU A 402 -16.64 -16.86 -8.54
C LEU A 402 -17.22 -17.69 -9.69
N ASP A 403 -18.28 -18.47 -9.50
CA ASP A 403 -18.92 -19.16 -10.63
C ASP A 403 -20.03 -18.34 -11.28
N THR A 404 -20.81 -17.60 -10.48
CA THR A 404 -22.03 -16.93 -10.95
C THR A 404 -21.85 -15.43 -11.18
N GLN A 405 -20.89 -14.79 -10.49
CA GLN A 405 -20.71 -13.34 -10.41
C GLN A 405 -19.25 -12.93 -10.58
N ARG A 406 -18.52 -13.57 -11.50
CA ARG A 406 -17.09 -13.30 -11.80
C ARG A 406 -16.79 -11.82 -11.98
N GLY A 407 -17.61 -11.13 -12.77
CA GLY A 407 -17.45 -9.69 -13.03
C GLY A 407 -17.60 -8.84 -11.77
N ALA A 408 -18.47 -9.22 -10.82
CA ALA A 408 -18.65 -8.48 -9.57
C ALA A 408 -17.47 -8.68 -8.60
N VAL A 409 -16.91 -9.90 -8.55
CA VAL A 409 -15.69 -10.18 -7.79
C VAL A 409 -14.55 -9.33 -8.35
N LEU A 410 -14.32 -9.38 -9.67
CA LEU A 410 -13.27 -8.60 -10.31
C LEU A 410 -13.47 -7.09 -10.13
N ALA A 411 -14.70 -6.57 -10.27
CA ALA A 411 -14.96 -5.15 -10.05
C ALA A 411 -14.65 -4.70 -8.62
N THR A 412 -14.88 -5.57 -7.63
CA THR A 412 -14.51 -5.31 -6.23
C THR A 412 -13.00 -5.27 -6.05
N GLU A 413 -12.28 -6.22 -6.68
CA GLU A 413 -10.82 -6.24 -6.68
C GLU A 413 -10.22 -5.02 -7.38
N VAL A 414 -10.78 -4.59 -8.52
CA VAL A 414 -10.35 -3.38 -9.23
C VAL A 414 -10.50 -2.15 -8.37
N LYS A 415 -11.56 -2.06 -7.57
CA LYS A 415 -11.77 -0.95 -6.65
C LYS A 415 -10.81 -0.97 -5.46
N ASN A 416 -10.62 -2.13 -4.85
CA ASN A 416 -9.86 -2.26 -3.59
C ASN A 416 -8.34 -2.35 -3.81
N ASN A 417 -7.91 -2.80 -4.98
CA ASN A 417 -6.52 -3.09 -5.34
C ASN A 417 -6.09 -2.33 -6.61
N ALA A 418 -6.57 -1.10 -6.81
CA ALA A 418 -6.41 -0.36 -8.07
C ALA A 418 -4.93 -0.08 -8.43
N ALA A 419 -4.10 0.21 -7.42
CA ALA A 419 -2.66 0.43 -7.61
C ALA A 419 -1.94 -0.88 -7.98
N LYS A 420 -2.17 -1.96 -7.22
CA LYS A 420 -1.63 -3.30 -7.48
C LYS A 420 -1.94 -3.80 -8.89
N LEU A 421 -3.21 -3.75 -9.30
CA LEU A 421 -3.60 -4.21 -10.63
C LEU A 421 -3.01 -3.34 -11.74
N ALA A 422 -2.89 -2.02 -11.53
CA ALA A 422 -2.23 -1.15 -12.49
C ALA A 422 -0.74 -1.49 -12.65
N ARG A 423 -0.02 -1.73 -11.55
CA ARG A 423 1.39 -2.15 -11.56
C ARG A 423 1.59 -3.45 -12.33
N TRP A 424 0.83 -4.50 -12.01
CA TRP A 424 0.91 -5.78 -12.72
C TRP A 424 0.56 -5.67 -14.20
N THR A 425 -0.41 -4.83 -14.54
CA THR A 425 -0.78 -4.60 -15.94
C THR A 425 0.34 -3.86 -16.68
N ALA A 426 0.98 -2.88 -16.06
CA ALA A 426 2.13 -2.18 -16.62
C ALA A 426 3.33 -3.12 -16.83
N GLU A 427 3.64 -3.98 -15.84
CA GLU A 427 4.66 -5.03 -15.97
C GLU A 427 4.39 -5.95 -17.16
N ALA A 428 3.15 -6.45 -17.30
CA ALA A 428 2.78 -7.34 -18.41
C ALA A 428 2.86 -6.64 -19.78
N ILE A 429 2.55 -5.35 -19.85
CA ILE A 429 2.70 -4.54 -21.07
C ILE A 429 4.17 -4.33 -21.42
N MET A 430 5.02 -3.99 -20.44
CA MET A 430 6.45 -3.80 -20.65
C MET A 430 7.14 -5.13 -21.01
N ALA A 431 6.74 -6.24 -20.39
CA ALA A 431 7.24 -7.57 -20.73
C ALA A 431 6.73 -8.09 -22.08
N ASP A 432 5.81 -7.38 -22.76
CA ASP A 432 5.09 -7.82 -23.98
C ASP A 432 4.53 -9.23 -23.83
N SER A 433 3.91 -9.47 -22.68
CA SER A 433 3.21 -10.71 -22.43
C SER A 433 1.93 -10.75 -23.27
N ASP A 434 1.71 -11.86 -23.98
CA ASP A 434 0.49 -12.03 -24.79
C ASP A 434 -0.74 -12.11 -23.88
N ARG A 435 -0.57 -12.70 -22.69
CA ARG A 435 -1.61 -12.82 -21.67
C ARG A 435 -1.08 -12.46 -20.29
N ILE A 436 -1.95 -11.82 -19.51
CA ILE A 436 -1.84 -11.75 -18.05
C ILE A 436 -2.87 -12.69 -17.44
N LYS A 437 -2.45 -13.53 -16.50
CA LYS A 437 -3.28 -14.53 -15.83
C LYS A 437 -3.36 -14.25 -14.34
N PHE A 438 -4.59 -14.22 -13.83
CA PHE A 438 -4.90 -14.03 -12.41
C PHE A 438 -5.38 -15.33 -11.79
N GLY A 439 -4.72 -15.76 -10.71
CA GLY A 439 -5.24 -16.74 -9.76
C GLY A 439 -6.12 -16.09 -8.72
N PHE A 440 -7.20 -16.75 -8.33
CA PHE A 440 -8.02 -16.37 -7.18
C PHE A 440 -7.70 -17.30 -6.02
N VAL A 441 -6.92 -16.81 -5.06
CA VAL A 441 -6.48 -17.56 -3.89
C VAL A 441 -7.18 -17.05 -2.65
N SER A 442 -7.69 -17.96 -1.82
CA SER A 442 -8.34 -17.64 -0.55
C SER A 442 -7.70 -18.43 0.58
N ARG A 443 -7.65 -17.86 1.79
CA ARG A 443 -7.28 -18.64 3.00
C ARG A 443 -8.21 -19.84 3.13
N THR A 444 -7.67 -21.02 3.48
CA THR A 444 -8.48 -22.23 3.69
C THR A 444 -9.48 -22.02 4.81
N ARG A 445 -8.99 -21.45 5.93
CA ARG A 445 -9.79 -20.96 7.04
C ARG A 445 -9.59 -19.45 7.13
N MET A 446 -10.68 -18.71 7.11
CA MET A 446 -10.68 -17.25 6.99
C MET A 446 -9.83 -16.52 8.05
N ASN A 447 -9.75 -17.07 9.25
CA ASN A 447 -9.00 -16.52 10.38
C ASN A 447 -7.53 -16.99 10.48
N LYS A 448 -7.05 -17.84 9.56
CA LYS A 448 -5.67 -18.36 9.57
C LYS A 448 -4.97 -18.09 8.24
N ASN A 449 -3.80 -17.47 8.31
CA ASN A 449 -2.97 -17.13 7.14
C ASN A 449 -1.96 -18.23 6.74
N GLU A 450 -1.98 -19.39 7.40
CA GLU A 450 -1.00 -20.47 7.20
C GLU A 450 -1.28 -21.35 5.97
N SER A 451 -2.52 -21.39 5.49
CA SER A 451 -2.93 -22.29 4.41
C SER A 451 -3.93 -21.65 3.48
N HIS A 452 -3.77 -21.91 2.19
CA HIS A 452 -4.58 -21.30 1.14
C HIS A 452 -5.07 -22.32 0.12
N ILE A 453 -6.14 -21.95 -0.57
CA ILE A 453 -6.75 -22.72 -1.65
C ILE A 453 -6.90 -21.85 -2.89
N ILE A 454 -6.67 -22.45 -4.05
CA ILE A 454 -6.90 -21.87 -5.36
C ILE A 454 -8.36 -22.15 -5.74
N LEU A 455 -9.13 -21.09 -5.95
CA LEU A 455 -10.54 -21.15 -6.31
C LEU A 455 -10.79 -21.08 -7.82
N GLY A 456 -9.82 -20.58 -8.58
CA GLY A 456 -9.89 -20.54 -10.04
C GLY A 456 -8.85 -19.63 -10.65
N THR A 457 -8.85 -19.56 -11.99
CA THR A 457 -7.98 -18.66 -12.74
C THR A 457 -8.77 -17.90 -13.81
N GLN A 458 -8.32 -16.71 -14.17
CA GLN A 458 -8.84 -15.91 -15.29
C GLN A 458 -7.68 -15.35 -16.09
N MET A 459 -7.87 -15.12 -17.39
CA MET A 459 -6.82 -14.64 -18.28
C MET A 459 -7.33 -13.53 -19.17
N TYR A 460 -6.45 -12.57 -19.46
CA TYR A 460 -6.76 -11.39 -20.26
C TYR A 460 -5.58 -11.05 -21.18
N LYS A 461 -5.86 -10.33 -22.26
CA LYS A 461 -4.81 -9.56 -22.95
C LYS A 461 -4.47 -8.34 -22.10
N PRO A 462 -3.19 -8.00 -21.86
CA PRO A 462 -2.84 -6.89 -20.95
C PRO A 462 -3.45 -5.54 -21.33
N ARG A 463 -3.49 -5.19 -22.63
CA ARG A 463 -4.10 -3.93 -23.11
C ARG A 463 -5.62 -3.88 -22.95
N ASP A 464 -6.29 -5.02 -23.15
CA ASP A 464 -7.73 -5.13 -22.93
C ASP A 464 -8.05 -5.02 -21.45
N PHE A 465 -7.25 -5.67 -20.59
CA PHE A 465 -7.38 -5.58 -19.15
C PHE A 465 -7.11 -4.15 -18.63
N ALA A 466 -6.08 -3.48 -19.16
CA ALA A 466 -5.80 -2.07 -18.87
C ALA A 466 -7.05 -1.20 -19.12
N SER A 467 -7.73 -1.42 -20.25
CA SER A 467 -8.97 -0.72 -20.57
C SER A 467 -10.09 -1.04 -19.58
N GLN A 468 -10.26 -2.31 -19.18
CA GLN A 468 -11.26 -2.74 -18.21
C GLN A 468 -11.06 -2.09 -16.82
N ILE A 469 -9.81 -1.89 -16.39
CA ILE A 469 -9.48 -1.25 -15.11
C ILE A 469 -9.30 0.28 -15.22
N ALA A 470 -9.72 0.87 -16.34
CA ALA A 470 -9.58 2.29 -16.68
C ALA A 470 -8.13 2.81 -16.59
N PHE A 471 -7.14 1.95 -16.82
CA PHE A 471 -5.72 2.29 -16.80
C PHE A 471 -5.27 2.68 -18.20
N ASN A 472 -5.16 4.00 -18.42
CA ASN A 472 -4.79 4.55 -19.72
C ASN A 472 -3.28 4.43 -19.95
N THR A 473 -2.88 3.67 -20.97
CA THR A 473 -1.46 3.44 -21.31
C THR A 473 -0.73 4.71 -21.74
N ASN A 474 -1.42 5.70 -22.30
CA ASN A 474 -0.79 6.97 -22.65
C ASN A 474 -0.50 7.80 -21.40
N ASN A 475 -1.40 7.76 -20.41
CA ASN A 475 -1.15 8.39 -19.11
C ASN A 475 -0.02 7.66 -18.38
N MET A 476 -0.01 6.32 -18.40
CA MET A 476 1.06 5.48 -17.85
C MET A 476 2.45 5.91 -18.33
N TRP A 477 2.65 5.99 -19.65
CA TRP A 477 3.92 6.46 -20.24
C TRP A 477 4.18 7.94 -20.00
N GLY A 478 3.13 8.77 -20.01
CA GLY A 478 3.24 10.20 -19.73
C GLY A 478 3.73 10.49 -18.31
N ILE A 479 3.26 9.73 -17.33
CA ILE A 479 3.72 9.82 -15.94
C ILE A 479 5.20 9.46 -15.87
N LEU A 480 5.60 8.32 -16.47
CA LEU A 480 7.00 7.91 -16.45
C LEU A 480 7.91 8.98 -17.09
N LYS A 481 7.56 9.44 -18.29
CA LYS A 481 8.32 10.49 -18.97
C LYS A 481 8.40 11.77 -18.13
N GLY A 482 7.28 12.21 -17.56
CA GLY A 482 7.23 13.41 -16.73
C GLY A 482 8.12 13.31 -15.48
N ILE A 483 8.17 12.14 -14.84
CA ILE A 483 9.07 11.89 -13.70
C ILE A 483 10.54 11.90 -14.13
N ILE A 484 10.86 11.26 -15.26
CA ILE A 484 12.23 11.26 -15.82
C ILE A 484 12.68 12.69 -16.16
N ASP A 485 11.83 13.48 -16.83
CA ASP A 485 12.11 14.88 -17.16
C ASP A 485 12.36 15.73 -15.91
N ILE A 486 11.60 15.47 -14.83
CA ILE A 486 11.79 16.11 -13.52
C ILE A 486 13.15 15.73 -12.93
N CYS A 487 13.53 14.46 -12.96
CA CYS A 487 14.81 14.00 -12.43
C CYS A 487 15.98 14.64 -13.18
N TYR A 488 15.95 14.65 -14.52
CA TYR A 488 17.01 15.28 -15.34
C TYR A 488 17.12 16.79 -15.13
N ARG A 489 16.02 17.48 -14.87
CA ARG A 489 16.02 18.92 -14.62
C ARG A 489 16.54 19.27 -13.22
N SER A 490 16.23 18.42 -12.24
CA SER A 490 16.40 18.77 -10.82
C SER A 490 17.68 18.22 -10.21
N LEU A 491 18.13 17.05 -10.66
CA LEU A 491 19.37 16.41 -10.19
C LEU A 491 20.51 16.75 -11.13
N LYS A 492 21.64 17.21 -10.57
CA LYS A 492 22.89 17.37 -11.29
C LYS A 492 23.61 16.02 -11.43
N ASP A 493 24.56 15.96 -12.35
CA ASP A 493 25.38 14.75 -12.50
C ASP A 493 26.21 14.51 -11.22
N GLY A 494 26.24 13.27 -10.77
CA GLY A 494 26.78 12.86 -9.48
C GLY A 494 25.81 12.94 -8.31
N GLU A 495 24.62 13.57 -8.45
CA GLU A 495 23.69 13.69 -7.33
C GLU A 495 22.77 12.46 -7.18
N LYS A 496 22.51 12.11 -5.91
CA LYS A 496 21.55 11.10 -5.48
C LYS A 496 20.25 11.75 -5.02
N GLY A 497 19.13 11.11 -5.34
CA GLY A 497 17.81 11.56 -4.95
C GLY A 497 16.87 10.44 -4.55
N VAL A 498 15.78 10.80 -3.88
CA VAL A 498 14.71 9.89 -3.45
C VAL A 498 13.37 10.42 -3.92
N LEU A 499 12.70 9.65 -4.77
CA LEU A 499 11.30 9.86 -5.12
C LEU A 499 10.43 9.20 -4.06
N MET A 500 9.62 9.97 -3.34
CA MET A 500 8.80 9.47 -2.23
C MET A 500 7.33 9.89 -2.40
N LYS A 501 6.44 8.90 -2.39
CA LYS A 501 4.99 9.14 -2.32
C LYS A 501 4.60 9.46 -0.88
N ASP A 502 4.02 10.64 -0.64
CA ASP A 502 3.62 11.03 0.72
C ASP A 502 2.51 10.09 1.26
N PRO A 503 2.61 9.58 2.50
CA PRO A 503 1.64 8.64 3.07
C PRO A 503 0.23 9.22 3.26
N ASN A 504 0.13 10.53 3.46
CA ASN A 504 -1.09 11.19 3.91
C ASN A 504 -1.58 12.27 2.93
N LYS A 505 -0.73 12.71 2.00
CA LYS A 505 -1.06 13.67 0.95
C LYS A 505 -0.95 13.03 -0.45
N PRO A 506 -1.82 13.41 -1.41
CA PRO A 506 -1.75 12.92 -2.79
C PRO A 506 -0.68 13.67 -3.60
N ILE A 507 0.58 13.55 -3.17
CA ILE A 507 1.75 14.21 -3.76
C ILE A 507 2.96 13.25 -3.78
N LEU A 508 3.78 13.41 -4.80
CA LEU A 508 5.08 12.76 -4.99
C LEU A 508 6.16 13.84 -4.83
N ARG A 509 7.16 13.60 -4.00
CA ARG A 509 8.30 14.52 -3.82
C ARG A 509 9.58 13.90 -4.34
N LEU A 510 10.42 14.73 -4.95
CA LEU A 510 11.81 14.41 -5.22
C LEU A 510 12.66 15.12 -4.17
N TYR A 511 13.39 14.36 -3.38
CA TYR A 511 14.41 14.87 -2.47
C TYR A 511 15.80 14.67 -3.08
N ARG A 512 16.69 15.63 -2.88
CA ARG A 512 18.14 15.41 -2.95
C ARG A 512 18.60 14.92 -1.59
N VAL A 513 19.41 13.88 -1.59
CA VAL A 513 19.95 13.28 -0.37
C VAL A 513 21.48 13.29 -0.42
N PRO A 514 22.17 13.31 0.73
CA PRO A 514 23.60 13.03 0.80
C PRO A 514 23.95 11.66 0.18
N ASP A 515 25.21 11.51 -0.26
CA ASP A 515 25.66 10.33 -0.99
C ASP A 515 25.64 9.06 -0.12
N ASP A 516 25.98 9.19 1.16
CA ASP A 516 26.04 8.15 2.20
C ASP A 516 24.66 7.65 2.66
N VAL A 517 23.57 8.29 2.26
CA VAL A 517 22.22 7.85 2.66
C VAL A 517 21.90 6.48 2.05
N PHE A 518 21.60 5.50 2.90
CA PHE A 518 21.36 4.09 2.55
C PHE A 518 22.60 3.28 2.17
N GLU A 519 23.80 3.82 2.35
CA GLU A 519 24.98 2.98 2.46
C GLU A 519 24.92 2.33 3.85
N SER A 520 24.81 1.00 3.90
CA SER A 520 24.85 0.25 5.16
C SER A 520 26.14 0.62 5.91
N GLU A 521 26.06 0.81 7.23
CA GLU A 521 27.23 0.85 8.12
C GLU A 521 27.88 -0.55 8.18
N GLU A 522 28.32 -1.07 7.04
CA GLU A 522 28.84 -2.44 6.83
C GLU A 522 30.25 -2.65 7.40
N SER A 523 30.66 -1.88 8.42
CA SER A 523 32.02 -1.95 8.98
C SER A 523 32.11 -2.10 10.51
N GLU A 524 31.01 -2.30 11.24
CA GLU A 524 31.08 -2.51 12.71
C GLU A 524 30.28 -3.72 13.22
N GLU A 525 30.22 -4.82 12.46
CA GLU A 525 30.02 -6.15 13.07
C GLU A 525 31.38 -6.86 13.15
N GLU A 526 32.19 -6.51 14.16
CA GLU A 526 33.25 -7.39 14.62
C GLU A 526 32.59 -8.70 15.09
N GLU A 527 32.79 -9.79 14.36
CA GLU A 527 32.47 -11.13 14.85
C GLU A 527 33.11 -11.30 16.24
N PRO A 528 32.36 -11.67 17.29
CA PRO A 528 32.99 -11.99 18.56
C PRO A 528 33.83 -13.26 18.38
N GLU A 529 35.16 -13.12 18.42
CA GLU A 529 36.10 -14.23 18.52
C GLU A 529 35.65 -15.16 19.66
N ASN A 530 35.27 -16.38 19.29
CA ASN A 530 34.81 -17.41 20.22
C ASN A 530 35.99 -17.94 21.06
N PRO A 531 36.10 -17.64 22.37
CA PRO A 531 37.24 -18.07 23.17
C PRO A 531 36.95 -19.42 23.84
N GLN A 532 36.84 -20.50 23.06
CA GLN A 532 36.69 -21.88 23.60
C GLN A 532 37.41 -22.97 22.80
N GLN A 533 38.62 -22.71 22.30
CA GLN A 533 39.56 -23.77 21.92
C GLN A 533 40.99 -23.50 22.44
N LEU A 534 41.14 -23.51 23.77
CA LEU A 534 42.43 -23.64 24.44
C LEU A 534 42.23 -24.55 25.66
N GLY A 535 42.51 -25.85 25.50
CA GLY A 535 42.52 -26.78 26.63
C GLY A 535 42.27 -28.24 26.30
N LEU A 536 43.11 -28.86 25.46
CA LEU A 536 43.25 -30.32 25.47
C LEU A 536 44.68 -30.73 25.06
N PHE A 537 45.61 -30.39 25.93
CA PHE A 537 46.88 -31.11 26.12
C PHE A 537 47.25 -31.06 27.62
N MET A 538 46.68 -32.00 28.37
CA MET A 538 47.34 -32.77 29.44
C MET A 538 46.43 -33.90 29.90
#